data_AF-A0A9P1NHY2-F1
#
_entry.id   AF-A0A9P1NHY2-F1
#
_cell.length_a   1.000
_cell.length_b   1.000
_cell.length_c   1.000
_cell.angle_alpha   90.00
_cell.angle_beta   90.00
_cell.angle_gamma   90.00
#
_symmetry.space_group_name_H-M   'P 1'
#
loop_
_entity.id
_entity.type
_entity.pdbx_description
1 polymer ?
#
loop_
_entity_poly.entity_id
_entity_poly.type
_entity_poly.pdbx_seq_one_letter_code
_entity_poly.pdbx_strand_id
1 'polypeptide(L)'
;MEPFYYYWSMWFLWILATFIFAKTKSRFYVSVFILTNMMASIHQMTAYFTLNAAYVMFFAAAFVYAGSLGMHKRLRYIVIHLTASAAYGFIFLFALYDPVWFIIKPEWAAVILLTVITVSVEGRFPERLCLFVLGMCQGELLYSAVIHKIAGAAAVGGYQWLSGCSAGVILLVGLTTYEQLAARISQKSKKQGKGATKMS
;
A
#
# COMPACT_ATOMS: atom_id res chain seq x y z
N MET A 1 12.73 13.88 8.90
CA MET A 1 12.24 13.96 7.51
C MET A 1 11.03 13.05 7.26
N GLU A 2 10.97 11.85 7.84
CA GLU A 2 9.84 10.92 7.63
C GLU A 2 8.44 11.51 7.89
N PRO A 3 8.17 12.25 8.99
CA PRO A 3 6.84 12.84 9.19
C PRO A 3 6.42 13.77 8.04
N PHE A 4 7.36 14.52 7.47
CA PHE A 4 7.10 15.39 6.33
C PHE A 4 6.67 14.59 5.10
N TYR A 5 7.39 13.51 4.76
CA TYR A 5 7.03 12.65 3.62
C TYR A 5 5.66 11.99 3.79
N TYR A 6 5.33 11.54 5.00
CA TYR A 6 4.02 11.00 5.31
C TYR A 6 2.90 12.04 5.10
N TYR A 7 2.99 13.21 5.74
CA TYR A 7 1.94 14.22 5.63
C TYR A 7 1.83 14.75 4.20
N TRP A 8 2.95 14.94 3.50
CA TRP A 8 2.95 15.34 2.09
C TRP A 8 2.24 14.32 1.21
N SER A 9 2.52 13.02 1.42
CA SER A 9 1.87 11.93 0.70
C SER A 9 0.37 11.84 1.01
N MET A 10 -0.03 11.99 2.27
CA MET A 10 -1.44 11.99 2.67
C MET A 10 -2.21 13.17 2.12
N TRP A 11 -1.64 14.37 2.16
CA TRP A 11 -2.24 15.55 1.53
C TRP A 11 -2.42 15.36 0.03
N PHE A 12 -1.42 14.78 -0.64
CA PHE A 12 -1.52 14.47 -2.07
C PHE A 12 -2.66 13.47 -2.34
N LEU A 13 -2.73 12.36 -1.60
CA LEU A 13 -3.83 11.38 -1.70
C LEU A 13 -5.20 12.02 -1.42
N TRP A 14 -5.27 12.94 -0.45
CA TRP A 14 -6.50 13.66 -0.14
C TRP A 14 -6.94 14.58 -1.28
N ILE A 15 -6.01 15.31 -1.91
CA ILE A 15 -6.29 16.15 -3.10
C ILE A 15 -6.78 15.27 -4.26
N LEU A 16 -6.11 14.14 -4.52
CA LEU A 16 -6.54 13.19 -5.55
C LEU A 16 -7.97 12.69 -5.27
N ALA A 17 -8.25 12.31 -4.02
CA ALA A 17 -9.55 11.79 -3.62
C ALA A 17 -10.65 12.84 -3.76
N THR A 18 -10.43 14.08 -3.31
CA THR A 18 -11.48 15.10 -3.25
C THR A 18 -11.77 15.74 -4.60
N PHE A 19 -10.73 16.06 -5.38
CA PHE A 19 -10.84 16.86 -6.60
C PHE A 19 -10.80 16.05 -7.91
N ILE A 20 -10.06 14.94 -7.95
CA ILE A 20 -9.80 14.21 -9.22
C ILE A 20 -10.72 13.00 -9.39
N PHE A 21 -10.98 12.24 -8.32
CA PHE A 21 -11.83 11.05 -8.42
C PHE A 21 -13.32 11.37 -8.64
N ALA A 22 -14.00 10.47 -9.35
CA ALA A 22 -15.42 10.60 -9.67
C ALA A 22 -16.29 10.71 -8.42
N LYS A 23 -17.33 11.55 -8.48
CA LYS A 23 -18.26 11.82 -7.37
C LYS A 23 -19.04 10.55 -6.98
N THR A 24 -18.49 9.79 -6.04
CA THR A 24 -19.03 8.51 -5.57
C THR A 24 -19.10 8.50 -4.05
N LYS A 25 -19.97 7.68 -3.43
CA LYS A 25 -20.00 7.49 -1.97
C LYS A 25 -18.63 7.03 -1.41
N SER A 26 -17.90 6.19 -2.16
CA SER A 26 -16.55 5.75 -1.81
C SER A 26 -15.57 6.92 -1.58
N ARG A 27 -15.69 7.98 -2.38
CA ARG A 27 -14.85 9.19 -2.26
C ARG A 27 -14.92 9.80 -0.86
N PHE A 28 -16.14 9.92 -0.33
CA PHE A 28 -16.37 10.51 0.98
C PHE A 28 -15.67 9.69 2.07
N TYR A 29 -15.85 8.37 2.06
CA TYR A 29 -15.21 7.49 3.04
C TYR A 29 -13.69 7.51 2.95
N VAL A 30 -13.12 7.54 1.74
CA VAL A 30 -11.66 7.64 1.55
C VAL A 30 -11.12 8.97 2.08
N SER A 31 -11.77 10.10 1.77
CA SER A 31 -11.34 11.41 2.27
C SER A 31 -11.42 11.53 3.78
N VAL A 32 -12.50 11.03 4.40
CA VAL A 32 -12.64 10.98 5.86
C VAL A 32 -11.54 10.10 6.47
N PHE A 33 -11.32 8.91 5.89
CA PHE A 33 -10.25 8.01 6.35
C PHE A 33 -8.88 8.70 6.34
N ILE A 34 -8.50 9.36 5.24
CA ILE A 34 -7.19 10.04 5.12
C ILE A 34 -7.04 11.12 6.20
N LEU A 35 -8.05 11.99 6.38
CA LEU A 35 -7.98 13.05 7.38
C LEU A 35 -7.91 12.51 8.81
N THR A 36 -8.74 11.52 9.13
CA THR A 36 -8.71 10.87 10.45
C THR A 36 -7.39 10.14 10.67
N ASN A 37 -6.79 9.54 9.63
CA ASN A 37 -5.50 8.84 9.72
C ASN A 37 -4.35 9.83 10.02
N MET A 38 -4.38 11.02 9.42
CA MET A 38 -3.44 12.09 9.73
C MET A 38 -3.59 12.63 11.16
N MET A 39 -4.82 12.70 11.69
CA MET A 39 -5.02 13.06 13.10
C MET A 39 -4.51 11.94 14.03
N ALA A 40 -4.77 10.69 13.67
CA ALA A 40 -4.36 9.53 14.45
C ALA A 40 -2.83 9.31 14.48
N SER A 41 -2.07 9.78 13.49
CA SER A 41 -0.61 9.52 13.42
C SER A 41 0.19 10.13 14.56
N ILE A 42 -0.35 11.13 15.25
CA ILE A 42 0.27 11.77 16.42
C ILE A 42 0.13 10.89 17.67
N HIS A 43 -0.88 10.01 17.70
CA HIS A 43 -1.19 9.19 18.87
C HIS A 43 -0.46 7.84 18.81
N GLN A 44 0.15 7.48 19.95
CA GLN A 44 0.74 6.17 20.19
C GLN A 44 -0.02 5.47 21.30
N MET A 45 -0.22 4.17 21.16
CA MET A 45 -0.87 3.31 22.13
C MET A 45 0.13 2.26 22.58
N THR A 46 0.38 2.19 23.89
CA THR A 46 1.30 1.21 24.46
C THR A 46 0.50 0.06 25.06
N ALA A 47 0.65 -1.12 24.48
CA ALA A 47 0.15 -2.38 25.03
C ALA A 47 1.35 -3.32 25.22
N TYR A 48 1.40 -4.44 24.49
CA TYR A 48 2.60 -5.29 24.40
C TYR A 48 3.67 -4.67 23.48
N PHE A 49 3.23 -3.94 22.45
CA PHE A 49 4.06 -3.12 21.58
C PHE A 49 3.63 -1.65 21.70
N THR A 50 4.51 -0.73 21.34
CA THR A 50 4.12 0.66 21.07
C THR A 50 3.58 0.72 19.65
N LEU A 51 2.26 0.86 19.51
CA LEU A 51 1.57 0.91 18.22
C LEU A 51 1.20 2.36 17.87
N ASN A 52 1.42 2.77 16.62
CA ASN A 52 0.87 4.02 16.13
C ASN A 52 -0.62 3.87 15.80
N ALA A 53 -1.47 4.83 16.19
CA ALA A 53 -2.91 4.73 15.94
C ALA A 53 -3.26 4.79 14.43
N ALA A 54 -2.49 5.52 13.61
CA ALA A 54 -2.66 5.53 12.16
C ALA A 54 -2.33 4.18 11.51
N TYR A 55 -1.33 3.46 12.04
CA TYR A 55 -1.03 2.09 11.62
C TYR A 55 -2.21 1.15 11.92
N VAL A 56 -2.76 1.22 13.13
CA VAL A 56 -3.93 0.41 13.52
C VAL A 56 -5.12 0.71 12.60
N MET A 57 -5.34 1.98 12.27
CA MET A 57 -6.38 2.38 11.32
C MET A 57 -6.15 1.79 9.91
N PHE A 58 -4.92 1.84 9.39
CA PHE A 58 -4.59 1.22 8.11
C PHE A 58 -4.89 -0.28 8.11
N PHE A 59 -4.47 -0.96 9.16
CA PHE A 59 -4.62 -2.39 9.29
C PHE A 59 -6.09 -2.78 9.40
N ALA A 60 -6.85 -2.11 10.26
CA ALA A 60 -8.28 -2.34 10.44
C ALA A 60 -9.08 -2.04 9.16
N ALA A 61 -8.80 -0.92 8.49
CA ALA A 61 -9.47 -0.56 7.25
C ALA A 61 -9.19 -1.59 6.14
N ALA A 62 -7.93 -2.04 6.01
CA ALA A 62 -7.57 -3.04 5.02
C ALA A 62 -8.24 -4.39 5.30
N PHE A 63 -8.33 -4.81 6.57
CA PHE A 63 -9.02 -6.04 6.97
C PHE A 63 -10.53 -6.00 6.69
N VAL A 64 -11.21 -4.91 7.09
CA VAL A 64 -12.65 -4.73 6.84
C VAL A 64 -12.92 -4.70 5.33
N TYR A 65 -12.07 -4.00 4.58
CA TYR A 65 -12.19 -3.93 3.13
C TYR A 65 -11.98 -5.29 2.45
N ALA A 66 -10.96 -6.07 2.88
CA ALA A 66 -10.75 -7.44 2.42
C ALA A 66 -11.97 -8.34 2.66
N GLY A 67 -12.59 -8.18 3.84
CA GLY A 67 -13.81 -8.87 4.22
C GLY A 67 -14.96 -8.56 3.26
N SER A 68 -15.18 -7.27 2.95
CA SER A 68 -16.22 -6.82 2.01
C SER A 68 -15.99 -7.29 0.57
N LEU A 69 -14.74 -7.47 0.16
CA LEU A 69 -14.38 -8.02 -1.15
C LEU A 69 -14.46 -9.56 -1.19
N GLY A 70 -14.69 -10.21 -0.04
CA GLY A 70 -14.76 -11.67 0.06
C GLY A 70 -13.43 -12.37 -0.19
N MET A 71 -12.29 -11.65 -0.03
CA MET A 71 -10.96 -12.17 -0.37
C MET A 71 -10.58 -13.40 0.47
N HIS A 72 -11.02 -13.45 1.73
CA HIS A 72 -10.82 -14.58 2.64
C HIS A 72 -11.37 -15.91 2.11
N LYS A 73 -12.36 -15.88 1.19
CA LYS A 73 -12.97 -17.10 0.63
C LYS A 73 -12.08 -17.78 -0.40
N ARG A 74 -11.00 -17.13 -0.85
CA ARG A 74 -10.09 -17.67 -1.87
C ARG A 74 -8.70 -17.85 -1.28
N LEU A 75 -8.25 -19.11 -1.23
CA LEU A 75 -6.92 -19.47 -0.74
C LEU A 75 -5.80 -18.67 -1.42
N ARG A 76 -5.95 -18.38 -2.71
CA ARG A 76 -5.01 -17.54 -3.48
C ARG A 76 -4.68 -16.23 -2.76
N TYR A 77 -5.69 -15.50 -2.25
CA TYR A 77 -5.45 -14.21 -1.59
C TYR A 77 -4.70 -14.35 -0.27
N ILE A 78 -4.96 -15.44 0.47
CA ILE A 78 -4.26 -15.74 1.72
C ILE A 78 -2.78 -16.01 1.43
N VAL A 79 -2.48 -16.84 0.42
CA VAL A 79 -1.10 -17.15 0.03
C VAL A 79 -0.35 -15.89 -0.39
N ILE A 80 -0.93 -15.05 -1.25
CA ILE A 80 -0.28 -13.81 -1.70
C ILE A 80 -0.05 -12.84 -0.54
N HIS A 81 -1.03 -12.70 0.35
CA HIS A 81 -0.90 -11.88 1.55
C HIS A 81 0.29 -12.35 2.42
N LEU A 82 0.36 -13.66 2.71
CA LEU A 82 1.46 -14.23 3.50
C LEU A 82 2.82 -14.06 2.79
N THR A 83 2.88 -14.27 1.48
CA THR A 83 4.10 -14.04 0.69
C THR A 83 4.52 -12.56 0.74
N ALA A 84 3.59 -11.62 0.60
CA ALA A 84 3.89 -10.19 0.68
C ALA A 84 4.40 -9.79 2.07
N SER A 85 3.80 -10.31 3.14
CA SER A 85 4.24 -10.07 4.52
C SER A 85 5.61 -10.69 4.81
N ALA A 86 5.86 -11.91 4.32
CA ALA A 86 7.16 -12.57 4.44
C ALA A 86 8.24 -11.82 3.66
N ALA A 87 7.93 -11.33 2.45
CA ALA A 87 8.84 -10.53 1.63
C ALA A 87 9.22 -9.22 2.33
N TYR A 88 8.24 -8.53 2.94
CA TYR A 88 8.50 -7.34 3.76
C TYR A 88 9.44 -7.66 4.93
N GLY A 89 9.09 -8.66 5.74
CA GLY A 89 9.90 -9.05 6.89
C GLY A 89 11.32 -9.48 6.49
N PHE A 90 11.44 -10.22 5.38
CA PHE A 90 12.73 -10.62 4.83
C PHE A 90 13.61 -9.43 4.46
N ILE A 91 13.08 -8.41 3.77
CA ILE A 91 13.85 -7.22 3.40
C ILE A 91 14.45 -6.52 4.63
N PHE A 92 13.65 -6.32 5.68
CA PHE A 92 14.13 -5.63 6.88
C PHE A 92 15.07 -6.49 7.74
N LEU A 93 14.82 -7.81 7.84
CA LEU A 93 15.75 -8.72 8.52
C LEU A 93 17.08 -8.84 7.76
N PHE A 94 17.04 -8.88 6.43
CA PHE A 94 18.23 -8.90 5.59
C PHE A 94 19.03 -7.59 5.72
N ALA A 95 18.34 -6.44 5.71
CA ALA A 95 18.95 -5.14 5.92
C ALA A 95 19.59 -4.98 7.31
N LEU A 96 19.03 -5.64 8.33
CA LEU A 96 19.61 -5.66 9.66
C LEU A 96 20.89 -6.50 9.72
N TYR A 97 20.95 -7.60 8.98
CA TYR A 97 22.10 -8.51 8.96
C TYR A 97 23.26 -7.97 8.12
N ASP A 98 22.99 -7.53 6.89
CA ASP A 98 24.01 -6.99 5.99
C ASP A 98 23.46 -5.79 5.17
N PRO A 99 23.65 -4.56 5.65
CA PRO A 99 23.12 -3.36 5.01
C PRO A 99 23.87 -2.94 3.74
N VAL A 100 25.07 -3.48 3.47
CA VAL A 100 25.92 -3.02 2.35
C VAL A 100 25.32 -3.37 0.99
N TRP A 101 24.49 -4.42 0.92
CA TRP A 101 23.82 -4.83 -0.31
C TRP A 101 22.70 -3.89 -0.77
N PHE A 102 22.23 -3.00 0.11
CA PHE A 102 21.13 -2.09 -0.21
C PHE A 102 21.63 -0.81 -0.89
N ILE A 103 21.58 -0.80 -2.22
CA ILE A 103 21.83 0.40 -3.05
C ILE A 103 20.72 1.45 -2.84
N ILE A 104 19.50 1.00 -2.57
CA ILE A 104 18.34 1.83 -2.22
C ILE A 104 17.95 1.59 -0.77
N LYS A 105 17.33 2.58 -0.11
CA LYS A 105 16.91 2.38 1.28
C LYS A 105 15.92 1.21 1.41
N PRO A 106 16.00 0.39 2.48
CA PRO A 106 15.18 -0.83 2.61
C PRO A 106 13.67 -0.58 2.55
N GLU A 107 13.20 0.59 3.00
CA GLU A 107 11.77 0.93 2.99
C GLU A 107 11.26 1.04 1.54
N TRP A 108 12.04 1.68 0.66
CA TRP A 108 11.69 1.80 -0.74
C TRP A 108 11.79 0.45 -1.46
N ALA A 109 12.78 -0.39 -1.10
CA ALA A 109 12.87 -1.75 -1.62
C ALA A 109 11.62 -2.57 -1.28
N ALA A 110 11.17 -2.51 -0.02
CA ALA A 110 9.96 -3.19 0.42
C ALA A 110 8.71 -2.67 -0.31
N VAL A 111 8.54 -1.34 -0.41
CA VAL A 111 7.40 -0.72 -1.11
C VAL A 111 7.36 -1.13 -2.58
N ILE A 112 8.49 -1.07 -3.28
CA ILE A 112 8.58 -1.45 -4.71
C ILE A 112 8.28 -2.94 -4.86
N LEU A 113 8.87 -3.80 -4.04
CA LEU A 113 8.66 -5.24 -4.10
C LEU A 113 7.20 -5.62 -3.89
N LEU A 114 6.56 -5.08 -2.84
CA LEU A 114 5.15 -5.36 -2.55
C LEU A 114 4.22 -4.79 -3.63
N THR A 115 4.56 -3.63 -4.20
CA THR A 115 3.84 -3.06 -5.34
C THR A 115 3.91 -3.99 -6.55
N VAL A 116 5.10 -4.50 -6.89
CA VAL A 116 5.29 -5.44 -8.01
C VAL A 116 4.48 -6.72 -7.77
N ILE A 117 4.59 -7.34 -6.60
CA ILE A 117 3.83 -8.55 -6.25
C ILE A 117 2.33 -8.33 -6.44
N THR A 118 1.79 -7.22 -5.91
CA THR A 118 0.34 -6.99 -5.95
C THR A 118 -0.19 -6.65 -7.34
N VAL A 119 0.55 -5.84 -8.10
CA VAL A 119 0.18 -5.46 -9.48
C VAL A 119 0.28 -6.65 -10.44
N SER A 120 1.30 -7.49 -10.30
CA SER A 120 1.50 -8.67 -11.14
C SER A 120 0.41 -9.72 -10.94
N VAL A 121 -0.16 -9.80 -9.74
CA VAL A 121 -1.08 -10.88 -9.38
C VAL A 121 -2.53 -10.47 -9.56
N GLU A 122 -2.93 -9.26 -9.16
CA GLU A 122 -4.31 -8.80 -9.25
C GLU A 122 -4.51 -7.81 -10.40
N GLY A 123 -5.64 -7.88 -11.09
CA GLY A 123 -5.99 -6.94 -12.16
C GLY A 123 -6.85 -5.76 -11.69
N ARG A 124 -7.48 -5.87 -10.53
CA ARG A 124 -8.43 -4.89 -10.02
C ARG A 124 -7.82 -4.08 -8.88
N PHE A 125 -8.01 -2.76 -8.93
CA PHE A 125 -7.43 -1.82 -7.97
C PHE A 125 -7.82 -2.06 -6.51
N PRO A 126 -9.11 -2.35 -6.16
CA PRO A 126 -9.49 -2.61 -4.77
C PRO A 126 -8.70 -3.76 -4.14
N GLU A 127 -8.56 -4.86 -4.87
CA GLU A 127 -7.85 -6.06 -4.43
C GLU A 127 -6.34 -5.80 -4.31
N ARG A 128 -5.74 -5.08 -5.27
CA ARG A 128 -4.33 -4.66 -5.22
C ARG A 128 -4.03 -3.82 -3.97
N LEU A 129 -4.83 -2.78 -3.75
CA LEU A 129 -4.67 -1.86 -2.61
C LEU A 129 -4.79 -2.62 -1.30
N CYS A 130 -5.79 -3.49 -1.20
CA CYS A 130 -6.03 -4.29 0.00
C CYS A 130 -4.86 -5.24 0.30
N LEU A 131 -4.38 -6.00 -0.69
CA LEU A 131 -3.23 -6.90 -0.52
C LEU A 131 -1.96 -6.15 -0.17
N PHE A 132 -1.72 -4.99 -0.78
CA PHE A 132 -0.54 -4.17 -0.50
C PHE A 132 -0.53 -3.69 0.94
N VAL A 133 -1.62 -3.07 1.40
CA VAL A 133 -1.71 -2.53 2.77
C VAL A 133 -1.67 -3.65 3.80
N LEU A 134 -2.40 -4.76 3.58
CA LEU A 134 -2.34 -5.92 4.47
C LEU A 134 -0.93 -6.53 4.52
N GLY A 135 -0.27 -6.67 3.37
CA GLY A 135 1.11 -7.15 3.26
C GLY A 135 2.08 -6.29 4.07
N MET A 136 2.03 -4.97 3.86
CA MET A 136 2.84 -3.97 4.58
C MET A 136 2.57 -3.99 6.10
N CYS A 137 1.31 -4.04 6.53
CA CYS A 137 0.97 -4.03 7.95
C CYS A 137 1.44 -5.31 8.64
N GLN A 138 1.03 -6.47 8.11
CA GLN A 138 1.37 -7.76 8.71
C GLN A 138 2.87 -8.04 8.63
N GLY A 139 3.56 -7.55 7.58
CA GLY A 139 5.01 -7.61 7.48
C GLY A 139 5.73 -6.78 8.55
N GLU A 140 5.27 -5.55 8.79
CA GLU A 140 5.79 -4.68 9.86
C GLU A 140 5.57 -5.29 11.24
N LEU A 141 4.40 -5.88 11.48
CA LEU A 141 4.10 -6.60 12.71
C LEU A 141 5.03 -7.81 12.89
N LEU A 142 5.25 -8.59 11.83
CA LEU A 142 6.14 -9.75 11.84
C LEU A 142 7.58 -9.33 12.16
N TYR A 143 8.10 -8.32 11.46
CA TYR A 143 9.44 -7.78 11.71
C TYR A 143 9.57 -7.27 13.14
N SER A 144 8.63 -6.46 13.61
CA SER A 144 8.64 -5.91 14.96
C SER A 144 8.55 -6.98 16.04
N ALA A 145 7.80 -8.06 15.81
CA ALA A 145 7.72 -9.19 16.74
C ALA A 145 9.05 -9.94 16.88
N VAL A 146 9.81 -10.08 15.78
CA VAL A 146 11.16 -10.66 15.81
C VAL A 146 12.13 -9.73 16.57
N ILE A 147 12.14 -8.45 16.22
CA ILE A 147 13.05 -7.45 16.83
C ILE A 147 12.77 -7.25 18.30
N HIS A 148 11.50 -7.24 18.72
CA HIS A 148 11.13 -7.11 20.12
C HIS A 148 11.78 -8.20 20.99
N LYS A 149 11.90 -9.44 20.49
CA LYS A 149 12.58 -10.52 21.21
C LYS A 149 14.09 -10.30 21.35
N ILE A 150 14.69 -9.54 20.44
CA ILE A 150 16.15 -9.32 20.38
C ILE A 150 16.54 -8.05 21.16
N ALA A 151 15.80 -6.95 20.97
CA ALA A 151 16.16 -5.61 21.45
C ALA A 151 15.23 -5.04 22.53
N GLY A 152 14.16 -5.74 22.91
CA GLY A 152 13.29 -5.39 24.04
C GLY A 152 12.31 -4.22 23.83
N ALA A 153 12.58 -3.30 22.90
CA ALA A 153 11.69 -2.21 22.54
C ALA A 153 11.48 -2.16 21.02
N ALA A 154 10.25 -2.41 20.55
CA ALA A 154 9.87 -2.26 19.15
C ALA A 154 8.60 -1.42 19.03
N ALA A 155 8.69 -0.30 18.29
CA ALA A 155 7.55 0.50 17.91
C ALA A 155 7.07 0.07 16.51
N VAL A 156 5.78 -0.25 16.39
CA VAL A 156 5.17 -0.71 15.15
C VAL A 156 4.49 0.45 14.46
N GLY A 157 4.74 0.61 13.16
CA GLY A 157 4.02 1.60 12.37
C GLY A 157 4.48 3.03 12.64
N GLY A 158 5.76 3.22 12.94
CA GLY A 158 6.36 4.55 13.07
C GLY A 158 6.27 5.38 11.77
N TYR A 159 6.69 6.64 11.82
CA TYR A 159 6.61 7.52 10.66
C TYR A 159 7.35 6.99 9.42
N GLN A 160 8.42 6.21 9.60
CA GLN A 160 9.13 5.54 8.51
C GLN A 160 8.23 4.54 7.77
N TRP A 161 7.47 3.73 8.51
CA TRP A 161 6.48 2.83 7.92
C TRP A 161 5.32 3.59 7.29
N LEU A 162 4.80 4.62 7.97
CA LEU A 162 3.69 5.45 7.47
C LEU A 162 4.05 6.17 6.16
N SER A 163 5.26 6.72 6.06
CA SER A 163 5.80 7.30 4.83
C SER A 163 5.86 6.26 3.72
N GLY A 164 6.44 5.08 3.99
CA GLY A 164 6.54 4.01 3.00
C GLY A 164 5.18 3.52 2.52
N CYS A 165 4.25 3.26 3.43
CA CYS A 165 2.90 2.79 3.09
C CYS A 165 2.14 3.83 2.26
N SER A 166 2.14 5.10 2.67
CA SER A 166 1.46 6.17 1.93
C SER A 166 2.07 6.42 0.55
N ALA A 167 3.41 6.44 0.45
CA ALA A 167 4.10 6.53 -0.84
C ALA A 167 3.79 5.34 -1.76
N GLY A 168 3.72 4.13 -1.20
CA GLY A 168 3.33 2.93 -1.94
C GLY A 168 1.89 2.97 -2.45
N VAL A 169 0.96 3.52 -1.67
CA VAL A 169 -0.42 3.76 -2.14
C VAL A 169 -0.43 4.75 -3.31
N ILE A 170 0.37 5.83 -3.25
CA ILE A 170 0.51 6.77 -4.37
C ILE A 170 1.05 6.05 -5.62
N LEU A 171 2.11 5.25 -5.45
CA LEU A 171 2.71 4.48 -6.54
C LEU A 171 1.68 3.53 -7.18
N LEU A 172 0.89 2.82 -6.38
CA LEU A 172 -0.19 1.94 -6.86
C LEU A 172 -1.28 2.68 -7.64
N VAL A 173 -1.69 3.85 -7.16
CA VAL A 173 -2.63 4.72 -7.87
C VAL A 173 -2.03 5.17 -9.20
N GLY A 174 -0.77 5.59 -9.21
CA GLY A 174 -0.04 5.99 -10.41
C GLY A 174 0.07 4.88 -11.45
N LEU A 175 0.47 3.67 -11.05
CA LEU A 175 0.58 2.51 -11.95
C LEU A 175 -0.79 2.11 -12.51
N THR A 176 -1.82 2.07 -11.68
CA THR A 176 -3.17 1.68 -12.11
C THR A 176 -3.75 2.69 -13.10
N THR A 177 -3.55 3.99 -12.85
CA THR A 177 -3.99 5.04 -13.80
C THR A 177 -3.21 4.99 -15.11
N TYR A 178 -1.91 4.73 -15.06
CA TYR A 178 -1.08 4.51 -16.24
C TYR A 178 -1.57 3.32 -17.08
N GLU A 179 -1.83 2.16 -16.46
CA GLU A 179 -2.36 0.98 -17.14
C GLU A 179 -3.70 1.27 -17.84
N GLN A 180 -4.60 2.00 -17.17
CA GLN A 180 -5.89 2.39 -17.75
C GLN A 180 -5.73 3.33 -18.95
N LEU A 181 -4.80 4.29 -18.88
CA LEU A 181 -4.51 5.21 -19.98
C LEU A 181 -3.90 4.46 -21.18
N ALA A 182 -2.91 3.60 -20.94
CA ALA A 182 -2.27 2.79 -21.98
C ALA A 182 -3.30 1.89 -22.70
N ALA A 183 -4.19 1.24 -21.95
CA ALA A 183 -5.26 0.43 -22.51
C ALA A 183 -6.22 1.24 -23.40
N ARG A 184 -6.58 2.46 -22.99
CA ARG A 184 -7.45 3.36 -23.78
C ARG A 184 -6.80 3.79 -25.09
N ILE A 185 -5.50 4.13 -25.06
CA ILE A 185 -4.74 4.53 -26.25
C ILE A 185 -4.65 3.36 -27.24
N SER A 186 -4.32 2.16 -26.76
CA SER A 186 -4.25 0.95 -27.58
C SER A 186 -5.60 0.61 -28.25
N GLN A 187 -6.71 0.72 -27.49
CA GLN A 187 -8.04 0.51 -28.05
C GLN A 187 -8.43 1.55 -29.11
N LYS A 188 -8.07 2.82 -28.91
CA LYS A 188 -8.33 3.90 -29.88
C LYS A 188 -7.54 3.67 -31.18
N SER A 189 -6.26 3.31 -31.08
CA SER A 189 -5.41 2.97 -32.23
C SER A 189 -6.00 1.80 -33.05
N LYS A 190 -6.44 0.72 -32.37
CA LYS A 190 -7.05 -0.44 -33.05
C LYS A 190 -8.38 -0.12 -33.73
N LYS A 191 -9.19 0.81 -33.18
CA LYS A 191 -10.43 1.28 -33.83
C LYS A 191 -10.14 2.14 -35.07
N GLN A 192 -9.11 2.99 -35.01
CA GLN A 192 -8.73 3.87 -36.13
C GLN A 192 -8.16 3.06 -37.30
N GLY A 193 -7.33 2.03 -37.04
CA GLY A 193 -6.82 1.13 -38.07
C GLY A 193 -7.90 0.30 -38.78
N LYS A 194 -8.96 -0.12 -38.06
CA LYS A 194 -10.12 -0.81 -38.66
C LYS A 194 -11.05 0.12 -39.46
N GLY A 195 -11.04 1.43 -39.18
CA GLY A 195 -11.78 2.42 -39.96
C GLY A 195 -11.13 2.68 -41.32
N ALA A 196 -9.79 2.73 -41.37
CA ALA A 196 -9.04 2.92 -42.61
C ALA A 196 -9.15 1.73 -43.59
N THR A 197 -9.26 0.50 -43.08
CA THR A 197 -9.42 -0.71 -43.92
C THR A 197 -10.83 -0.93 -44.48
N LYS A 198 -11.83 -0.20 -44.00
CA LYS A 198 -13.20 -0.25 -44.54
C LYS A 198 -13.50 0.83 -45.59
N MET A 199 -12.56 1.75 -45.83
CA MET A 199 -12.67 2.83 -46.81
C MET A 199 -11.78 2.61 -48.05
N SER A 200 -11.09 1.47 -48.14
CA SER A 200 -10.37 0.98 -49.32
C SER A 200 -11.09 -0.24 -49.88
#